data_AF-A0A668RI17-F1
#
_entry.id   AF-A0A668RI17-F1
#
_cell.length_a   1.000
_cell.length_b   1.000
_cell.length_c   1.000
_cell.angle_alpha   90.00
_cell.angle_beta   90.00
_cell.angle_gamma   90.00
#
_symmetry.space_group_name_H-M   'P 1'
#
loop_
_entity.id
_entity.type
_entity.pdbx_description
1 polymer ?
#
loop_
_entity_poly.entity_id
_entity_poly.type
_entity_poly.pdbx_seq_one_letter_code
_entity_poly.pdbx_strand_id
1 'polypeptide(L)'
;DIINWQPRKNGIVEFVTVGLYDASLPPDKHLPMVIIVHLFIQVPVSVCSEKCSPGTRKVLQKGRPVCCYDCIRCAEGEISNITDSVTCLRCPPEFWSNERRDTCIKKEAVFLSYEEIMGALLTAASLFGTCMTTGVALIFFKYRKTPIVRANNSELSFLLLFSLTLCFLCSLTFIGQPSEWSCMLRHVAFGITFVLCISCVLGKTMVVLMAFRATRPGSNVQKWFGPTQQRLCVTSFTLIQVIICIIWLTVSPPFPFKNFMEFKDKITLECALGTSLGYWAVLGYIGLLSVLCFIFAFLARKLPDNFNEAKFITFSMLIFCAVWITFIPAYVSSPGKFSVAVEIFAILASSFGLLICIFFPKCYIILLKPERNTKKNMMGKGQTPSSEDSVCGLSNLIDNF
;
A
#
# COMPACT_ATOMS: atom_id res chain seq x y z
N ASP A 1 -17.11 -12.38 -79.92
CA ASP A 1 -16.25 -11.18 -79.89
C ASP A 1 -16.67 -10.23 -78.78
N ILE A 2 -15.70 -9.59 -78.13
CA ILE A 2 -15.87 -8.53 -77.14
C ILE A 2 -15.59 -7.21 -77.86
N ILE A 3 -16.53 -6.28 -77.84
CA ILE A 3 -16.49 -5.04 -78.64
C ILE A 3 -16.50 -3.84 -77.70
N ASN A 4 -15.61 -2.86 -77.94
CA ASN A 4 -15.58 -1.57 -77.24
C ASN A 4 -16.00 -0.45 -78.20
N TRP A 5 -16.83 0.47 -77.71
CA TRP A 5 -17.40 1.55 -78.49
C TRP A 5 -16.59 2.81 -78.21
N GLN A 6 -15.88 3.35 -79.21
CA GLN A 6 -14.94 4.45 -79.01
C GLN A 6 -15.39 5.69 -79.80
N PRO A 7 -15.52 6.87 -79.17
CA PRO A 7 -15.89 8.09 -79.87
C PRO A 7 -14.70 8.66 -80.65
N ARG A 8 -14.88 8.98 -81.93
CA ARG A 8 -13.92 9.81 -82.68
C ARG A 8 -14.14 11.30 -82.40
N LYS A 9 -13.10 12.11 -82.68
CA LYS A 9 -13.14 13.58 -82.62
C LYS A 9 -14.26 14.22 -83.47
N ASN A 10 -14.81 13.47 -84.44
CA ASN A 10 -15.84 13.93 -85.36
C ASN A 10 -17.28 13.59 -84.91
N GLY A 11 -17.46 13.05 -83.69
CA GLY A 11 -18.77 12.70 -83.13
C GLY A 11 -19.34 11.35 -83.57
N ILE A 12 -18.64 10.60 -84.44
CA ILE A 12 -19.03 9.26 -84.88
C ILE A 12 -18.42 8.21 -83.93
N VAL A 13 -19.23 7.25 -83.48
CA VAL A 13 -18.78 6.13 -82.64
C VAL A 13 -18.28 5.00 -83.54
N GLU A 14 -17.10 4.47 -83.23
CA GLU A 14 -16.47 3.34 -83.93
C GLU A 14 -16.51 2.09 -83.03
N PHE A 15 -16.88 0.95 -83.62
CA PHE A 15 -16.93 -0.33 -82.92
C PHE A 15 -15.61 -1.07 -83.13
N VAL A 16 -14.81 -1.21 -82.06
CA VAL A 16 -13.51 -1.87 -82.11
C VAL A 16 -13.59 -3.18 -81.35
N THR A 17 -13.29 -4.30 -82.01
CA THR A 17 -13.17 -5.60 -81.33
C THR A 17 -11.93 -5.59 -80.45
N VAL A 18 -12.13 -5.73 -79.13
CA VAL A 18 -11.09 -5.67 -78.09
C VAL A 18 -10.75 -7.02 -77.48
N GLY A 19 -11.48 -8.08 -77.83
CA GLY A 19 -11.19 -9.43 -77.36
C GLY A 19 -12.14 -10.46 -77.94
N LEU A 20 -11.95 -11.74 -77.59
CA LEU A 20 -12.81 -12.85 -77.98
C LEU A 20 -13.09 -13.68 -76.72
N TYR A 21 -14.35 -13.97 -76.46
CA TYR A 21 -14.78 -14.76 -75.30
C TYR A 21 -15.01 -16.20 -75.76
N ASP A 22 -14.31 -17.15 -75.13
CA ASP A 22 -14.47 -18.58 -75.38
C ASP A 22 -14.89 -19.27 -74.08
N ALA A 23 -16.10 -19.82 -74.05
CA ALA A 23 -16.68 -20.48 -72.87
C ALA A 23 -16.08 -21.85 -72.55
N SER A 24 -15.26 -22.41 -73.45
CA SER A 24 -14.62 -23.73 -73.28
C SER A 24 -13.29 -23.67 -72.52
N LEU A 25 -12.72 -22.47 -72.32
CA LEU A 25 -11.47 -22.25 -71.60
C LEU A 25 -11.69 -22.24 -70.06
N PRO A 26 -10.63 -22.32 -69.24
CA PRO A 26 -10.72 -22.14 -67.78
C PRO A 26 -10.99 -20.67 -67.37
N PRO A 27 -11.61 -20.41 -66.20
CA PRO A 27 -12.03 -19.09 -65.69
C PRO A 27 -10.99 -17.96 -65.84
N ASP A 28 -9.72 -18.28 -65.62
CA ASP A 28 -8.62 -17.33 -65.62
C ASP A 28 -8.12 -16.95 -67.02
N LYS A 29 -8.69 -17.55 -68.08
CA LYS A 29 -8.27 -17.38 -69.49
C LYS A 29 -9.39 -16.95 -70.44
N HIS A 30 -10.62 -16.70 -69.96
CA HIS A 30 -11.74 -16.32 -70.84
C HIS A 30 -11.66 -14.91 -71.42
N LEU A 31 -10.85 -14.01 -70.85
CA LEU A 31 -10.74 -12.63 -71.29
C LEU A 31 -9.29 -12.21 -71.52
N PRO A 32 -8.90 -11.80 -72.74
CA PRO A 32 -7.66 -11.06 -72.95
C PRO A 32 -7.78 -9.66 -72.32
N MET A 33 -6.68 -9.19 -71.73
CA MET A 33 -6.55 -7.91 -71.02
C MET A 33 -6.96 -6.74 -71.94
N VAL A 34 -8.12 -6.14 -71.70
CA VAL A 34 -8.63 -4.99 -72.47
C VAL A 34 -7.72 -3.78 -72.23
N ILE A 35 -6.97 -3.40 -73.28
CA ILE A 35 -6.11 -2.23 -73.30
C ILE A 35 -6.99 -0.97 -73.18
N ILE A 36 -6.81 -0.24 -72.08
CA ILE A 36 -7.40 1.07 -71.82
C ILE A 36 -6.86 2.04 -72.87
N VAL A 37 -7.71 2.45 -73.80
CA VAL A 37 -7.36 3.44 -74.83
C VAL A 37 -7.92 4.79 -74.41
N HIS A 38 -6.97 5.72 -74.22
CA HIS A 38 -7.05 7.18 -74.06
C HIS A 38 -7.05 7.77 -72.64
N LEU A 39 -5.86 8.30 -72.30
CA LEU A 39 -5.62 9.48 -71.47
C LEU A 39 -6.06 9.37 -69.99
N PHE A 40 -5.14 8.93 -69.11
CA PHE A 40 -5.05 9.27 -67.68
C PHE A 40 -6.32 9.26 -66.80
N ILE A 41 -7.43 8.66 -67.23
CA ILE A 41 -8.66 8.56 -66.45
C ILE A 41 -8.82 7.10 -66.04
N GLN A 42 -8.43 6.82 -64.80
CA GLN A 42 -8.68 5.53 -64.16
C GLN A 42 -10.20 5.37 -64.04
N VAL A 43 -10.79 4.45 -64.81
CA VAL A 43 -12.24 4.17 -64.77
C VAL A 43 -12.61 3.77 -63.34
N PRO A 44 -13.63 4.38 -62.71
CA PRO A 44 -13.98 4.06 -61.33
C PRO A 44 -14.47 2.62 -61.25
N VAL A 45 -14.00 1.90 -60.23
CA VAL A 45 -14.44 0.54 -59.95
C VAL A 45 -15.88 0.60 -59.40
N SER A 46 -16.78 -0.22 -59.94
CA SER A 46 -18.17 -0.32 -59.49
C SER A 46 -18.29 -1.07 -58.16
N VAL A 47 -17.93 -0.42 -57.05
CA VAL A 47 -18.09 -0.94 -55.68
C VAL A 47 -19.12 -0.09 -54.89
N CYS A 48 -19.94 -0.74 -54.07
CA CYS A 48 -20.94 -0.05 -53.25
C CYS A 48 -20.33 0.63 -52.02
N SER A 49 -19.38 -0.06 -51.37
CA SER A 49 -18.66 0.41 -50.19
C SER A 49 -17.16 0.21 -50.39
N GLU A 50 -16.36 1.13 -49.89
CA GLU A 50 -14.90 0.98 -49.85
C GLU A 50 -14.48 -0.11 -48.86
N LYS A 51 -13.26 -0.65 -49.04
CA LYS A 51 -12.72 -1.65 -48.11
C LYS A 51 -12.50 -1.04 -46.74
N CYS A 52 -12.92 -1.76 -45.71
CA CYS A 52 -12.74 -1.29 -44.33
C CYS A 52 -11.26 -1.29 -43.94
N SER A 53 -10.78 -0.18 -43.37
CA SER A 53 -9.41 -0.11 -42.86
C SER A 53 -9.22 -1.01 -41.62
N PRO A 54 -7.99 -1.42 -41.30
CA PRO A 54 -7.68 -2.00 -39.99
C PRO A 54 -8.26 -1.14 -38.85
N GLY A 55 -8.68 -1.80 -37.77
CA GLY A 55 -9.40 -1.19 -36.66
C GLY A 55 -10.91 -1.09 -36.80
N THR A 56 -11.44 -1.48 -37.96
CA THR A 56 -12.89 -1.51 -38.23
C THR A 56 -13.35 -2.89 -38.68
N ARG A 57 -14.65 -3.14 -38.54
CA ARG A 57 -15.35 -4.32 -39.03
C ARG A 57 -16.53 -3.93 -39.92
N LYS A 58 -16.88 -4.80 -40.84
CA LYS A 58 -18.06 -4.68 -41.69
C LYS A 58 -19.34 -4.87 -40.90
N VAL A 59 -20.32 -4.01 -41.15
CA VAL A 59 -21.69 -4.18 -40.72
C VAL A 59 -22.60 -4.01 -41.92
N LEU A 60 -23.36 -5.06 -42.24
CA LEU A 60 -24.24 -5.07 -43.42
C LEU A 60 -25.36 -4.04 -43.27
N GLN A 61 -25.63 -3.29 -44.33
CA GLN A 61 -26.76 -2.37 -44.38
C GLN A 61 -28.07 -3.16 -44.55
N LYS A 62 -29.00 -3.00 -43.62
CA LYS A 62 -30.29 -3.72 -43.64
C LYS A 62 -31.07 -3.38 -44.92
N GLY A 63 -31.45 -4.40 -45.69
CA GLY A 63 -32.25 -4.24 -46.92
C GLY A 63 -31.45 -3.91 -48.18
N ARG A 64 -30.11 -3.91 -48.13
CA ARG A 64 -29.22 -3.70 -49.29
C ARG A 64 -28.42 -4.96 -49.64
N PRO A 65 -27.83 -5.06 -50.85
CA PRO A 65 -26.98 -6.18 -51.24
C PRO A 65 -25.74 -6.36 -50.34
N VAL A 66 -25.20 -7.58 -50.27
CA VAL A 66 -24.05 -7.95 -49.40
C VAL A 66 -22.77 -7.15 -49.65
N CYS A 67 -22.64 -6.51 -50.83
CA CYS A 67 -21.51 -5.64 -51.15
C CYS A 67 -21.62 -4.23 -50.54
N CYS A 68 -22.78 -3.88 -49.96
CA CYS A 68 -23.04 -2.60 -49.31
C CYS A 68 -22.98 -2.77 -47.78
N TYR A 69 -21.95 -2.22 -47.16
CA TYR A 69 -21.70 -2.30 -45.72
C TYR A 69 -21.10 -1.01 -45.19
N ASP A 70 -21.25 -0.81 -43.89
CA ASP A 70 -20.62 0.25 -43.12
C ASP A 70 -19.39 -0.29 -42.39
N CYS A 71 -18.34 0.52 -42.29
CA CYS A 71 -17.15 0.20 -41.51
C CYS A 71 -17.29 0.79 -40.11
N ILE A 72 -17.52 -0.05 -39.12
CA ILE A 72 -17.67 0.36 -37.72
C ILE A 72 -16.40 0.01 -36.94
N ARG A 73 -15.92 0.92 -36.10
CA ARG A 73 -14.78 0.67 -35.22
C ARG A 73 -15.03 -0.51 -34.27
N CYS A 74 -13.97 -1.31 -34.03
CA CYS A 74 -14.01 -2.37 -33.04
C CYS A 74 -14.25 -1.81 -31.62
N ALA A 75 -14.83 -2.64 -30.76
CA ALA A 75 -15.08 -2.29 -29.36
C ALA A 75 -13.77 -2.14 -28.56
N GLU A 76 -13.85 -1.54 -27.38
CA GLU A 76 -12.68 -1.42 -26.51
C GLU A 76 -12.17 -2.80 -26.07
N GLY A 77 -10.85 -3.00 -26.14
CA GLY A 77 -10.22 -4.30 -25.89
C GLY A 77 -10.27 -5.28 -27.07
N GLU A 78 -10.88 -4.89 -28.20
CA GLU A 78 -10.87 -5.64 -29.45
C GLU A 78 -10.08 -4.90 -30.54
N ILE A 79 -9.54 -5.67 -31.50
CA ILE A 79 -8.79 -5.18 -32.65
C ILE A 79 -9.22 -5.83 -33.96
N SER A 80 -8.89 -5.18 -35.06
CA SER A 80 -8.93 -5.75 -36.41
C SER A 80 -7.63 -5.40 -37.12
N ASN A 81 -6.74 -6.37 -37.30
CA ASN A 81 -5.42 -6.16 -37.90
C ASN A 81 -5.42 -6.34 -39.44
N ILE A 82 -6.49 -6.93 -39.99
CA ILE A 82 -6.66 -7.16 -41.42
C ILE A 82 -7.60 -6.12 -42.04
N THR A 83 -7.32 -5.75 -43.28
CA THR A 83 -8.24 -4.93 -44.09
C THR A 83 -9.50 -5.74 -44.39
N ASP A 84 -10.65 -5.06 -44.39
CA ASP A 84 -11.92 -5.60 -44.85
C ASP A 84 -12.50 -6.75 -44.00
N SER A 85 -12.16 -6.78 -42.70
CA SER A 85 -12.61 -7.79 -41.73
C SER A 85 -14.12 -7.73 -41.43
N VAL A 86 -14.71 -8.90 -41.17
CA VAL A 86 -16.09 -9.04 -40.67
C VAL A 86 -16.18 -9.11 -39.14
N THR A 87 -15.08 -9.50 -38.47
CA THR A 87 -15.03 -9.70 -37.02
C THR A 87 -13.87 -8.93 -36.39
N CYS A 88 -14.04 -8.58 -35.12
CA CYS A 88 -12.97 -8.05 -34.28
C CYS A 88 -12.47 -9.17 -33.35
N LEU A 89 -11.17 -9.17 -33.09
CA LEU A 89 -10.50 -10.12 -32.21
C LEU A 89 -10.23 -9.45 -30.87
N ARG A 90 -10.55 -10.14 -29.77
CA ARG A 90 -10.26 -9.64 -28.43
C ARG A 90 -8.77 -9.78 -28.10
N CYS A 91 -8.16 -8.73 -27.57
CA CYS A 91 -6.75 -8.80 -27.14
C CYS A 91 -6.57 -9.79 -25.97
N PRO A 92 -5.39 -10.45 -25.87
CA PRO A 92 -5.05 -11.25 -24.70
C PRO A 92 -5.02 -10.39 -23.41
N PRO A 93 -5.16 -10.98 -22.21
CA PRO A 93 -5.29 -10.24 -20.95
C PRO A 93 -4.17 -9.22 -20.64
N GLU A 94 -2.93 -9.51 -21.07
CA GLU A 94 -1.76 -8.64 -20.86
C GLU A 94 -1.70 -7.45 -21.81
N PHE A 95 -2.60 -7.40 -22.79
CA PHE A 95 -2.62 -6.41 -23.87
C PHE A 95 -3.96 -5.65 -23.90
N TRP A 96 -3.92 -4.47 -24.50
CA TRP A 96 -5.07 -3.60 -24.73
C TRP A 96 -5.06 -3.11 -26.17
N SER A 97 -6.22 -2.79 -26.73
CA SER A 97 -6.26 -2.25 -28.08
C SER A 97 -5.80 -0.79 -28.10
N ASN A 98 -4.94 -0.45 -29.06
CA ASN A 98 -4.50 0.93 -29.28
C ASN A 98 -5.67 1.84 -29.74
N GLU A 99 -5.44 3.15 -29.82
CA GLU A 99 -6.49 4.11 -30.22
C GLU A 99 -7.08 3.83 -31.61
N ARG A 100 -6.27 3.28 -32.53
CA ARG A 100 -6.71 2.89 -33.87
C ARG A 100 -7.45 1.55 -33.91
N ARG A 101 -7.41 0.76 -32.83
CA ARG A 101 -7.96 -0.59 -32.71
C ARG A 101 -7.37 -1.59 -33.73
N ASP A 102 -6.18 -1.34 -34.25
CA ASP A 102 -5.52 -2.20 -35.24
C ASP A 102 -4.52 -3.17 -34.60
N THR A 103 -4.04 -2.86 -33.40
CA THR A 103 -2.95 -3.58 -32.73
C THR A 103 -3.19 -3.69 -31.23
N CYS A 104 -2.75 -4.82 -30.67
CA CYS A 104 -2.74 -5.05 -29.22
C CYS A 104 -1.41 -4.55 -28.65
N ILE A 105 -1.47 -3.53 -27.80
CA ILE A 105 -0.33 -2.96 -27.07
C ILE A 105 -0.28 -3.51 -25.66
N LYS A 106 0.92 -3.73 -25.12
CA LYS A 106 1.08 -4.27 -23.75
C LYS A 106 0.57 -3.23 -22.74
N LYS A 107 -0.26 -3.66 -21.79
CA LYS A 107 -0.76 -2.77 -20.73
C LYS A 107 0.38 -2.32 -19.82
N GLU A 108 0.32 -1.08 -19.36
CA GLU A 108 1.27 -0.55 -18.38
C GLU A 108 1.03 -1.15 -16.99
N ALA A 109 2.11 -1.46 -16.28
CA ALA A 109 2.05 -1.99 -14.92
C ALA A 109 2.00 -0.82 -13.92
N VAL A 110 0.96 -0.77 -13.11
CA VAL A 110 0.74 0.26 -12.08
C VAL A 110 0.99 -0.33 -10.70
N PHE A 111 1.86 0.34 -9.94
CA PHE A 111 2.17 0.05 -8.54
C PHE A 111 2.44 1.36 -7.81
N LEU A 112 2.56 1.33 -6.48
CA LEU A 112 2.96 2.51 -5.70
C LEU A 112 4.46 2.77 -5.91
N SER A 113 4.80 3.60 -6.89
CA SER A 113 6.20 3.94 -7.23
C SER A 113 6.74 5.07 -6.37
N TYR A 114 8.06 5.06 -6.14
CA TYR A 114 8.80 6.17 -5.50
C TYR A 114 8.75 7.47 -6.32
N GLU A 115 8.53 7.37 -7.63
CA GLU A 115 8.48 8.51 -8.55
C GLU A 115 7.12 9.22 -8.53
N GLU A 116 6.06 8.54 -8.08
CA GLU A 116 4.74 9.15 -7.95
C GLU A 116 4.68 10.05 -6.70
N ILE A 117 3.94 11.17 -6.78
CA ILE A 117 3.83 12.15 -5.69
C ILE A 117 3.44 11.49 -4.36
N MET A 118 2.45 10.58 -4.37
CA MET A 118 2.04 9.89 -3.16
C MET A 118 3.15 9.00 -2.57
N GLY A 119 3.84 8.22 -3.40
CA GLY A 119 4.96 7.38 -2.96
C GLY A 119 6.12 8.21 -2.43
N ALA A 120 6.44 9.34 -3.09
CA ALA A 120 7.46 10.28 -2.65
C ALA A 120 7.12 10.91 -1.28
N LEU A 121 5.87 11.36 -1.07
CA LEU A 121 5.43 11.92 0.20
C LEU A 121 5.47 10.91 1.34
N LEU A 122 4.99 9.67 1.11
CA LEU A 122 5.02 8.60 2.11
C LEU A 122 6.46 8.20 2.45
N THR A 123 7.35 8.14 1.46
CA THR A 123 8.78 7.89 1.65
C THR A 123 9.42 8.99 2.49
N ALA A 124 9.18 10.26 2.15
CA ALA A 124 9.69 11.40 2.91
C ALA A 124 9.21 11.38 4.36
N ALA A 125 7.93 11.09 4.59
CA ALA A 125 7.37 10.97 5.94
C ALA A 125 8.00 9.80 6.74
N SER A 126 8.20 8.64 6.11
CA SER A 126 8.89 7.49 6.72
C SER A 126 10.33 7.82 7.12
N LEU A 127 11.10 8.43 6.21
CA LEU A 127 12.48 8.83 6.47
C LEU A 127 12.56 9.90 7.56
N PHE A 128 11.66 10.89 7.53
CA PHE A 128 11.58 11.92 8.57
C PHE A 128 11.28 11.31 9.95
N GLY A 129 10.31 10.39 10.03
CA GLY A 129 9.99 9.66 11.26
C GLY A 129 11.18 8.83 11.78
N THR A 130 11.90 8.17 10.89
CA THR A 130 13.12 7.40 11.21
C THR A 130 14.21 8.32 11.78
N CYS A 131 14.47 9.46 11.13
CA CYS A 131 15.44 10.46 11.60
C CYS A 131 15.04 11.05 12.96
N MET A 132 13.77 11.42 13.15
CA MET A 132 13.28 11.92 14.44
C MET A 132 13.42 10.89 15.55
N THR A 133 13.03 9.63 15.30
CA THR A 133 13.12 8.55 16.30
C THR A 133 14.58 8.27 16.67
N THR A 134 15.47 8.25 15.68
CA THR A 134 16.92 8.10 15.89
C THR A 134 17.47 9.27 16.70
N GLY A 135 17.09 10.51 16.38
CA GLY A 135 17.46 11.71 17.14
C GLY A 135 17.02 11.64 18.61
N VAL A 136 15.78 11.20 18.86
CA VAL A 136 15.27 10.95 20.22
C VAL A 136 16.08 9.87 20.93
N ALA A 137 16.40 8.76 20.25
CA ALA A 137 17.22 7.70 20.81
C ALA A 137 18.63 8.18 21.19
N LEU A 138 19.27 9.01 20.36
CA LEU A 138 20.56 9.61 20.64
C LEU A 138 20.51 10.57 21.84
N ILE A 139 19.46 11.38 21.97
CA ILE A 139 19.23 12.24 23.14
C ILE A 139 19.10 11.38 24.40
N PHE A 140 18.24 10.34 24.37
CA PHE A 140 18.05 9.44 25.50
C PHE A 140 19.33 8.68 25.87
N PHE A 141 20.15 8.33 24.88
CA PHE A 141 21.45 7.69 25.09
C PHE A 141 22.44 8.65 25.77
N LYS A 142 22.57 9.89 25.25
CA LYS A 142 23.46 10.92 25.82
C LYS A 142 23.07 11.28 27.25
N TYR A 143 21.78 11.42 27.53
CA TYR A 143 21.24 11.77 28.85
C TYR A 143 20.82 10.55 29.68
N ARG A 144 21.33 9.35 29.38
CA ARG A 144 20.94 8.10 30.07
C ARG A 144 21.16 8.13 31.58
N LYS A 145 22.18 8.89 32.04
CA LYS A 145 22.47 9.07 33.48
C LYS A 145 21.52 10.02 34.20
N THR A 146 20.66 10.74 33.47
CA THR A 146 19.70 11.67 34.10
C THR A 146 18.59 10.91 34.80
N PRO A 147 18.13 11.40 35.96
CA PRO A 147 17.11 10.71 36.75
C PRO A 147 15.77 10.60 36.01
N ILE A 148 15.45 11.51 35.07
CA ILE A 148 14.28 11.35 34.18
C ILE A 148 14.40 10.07 33.36
N VAL A 149 15.53 9.79 32.68
CA VAL A 149 15.67 8.60 31.83
C VAL A 149 15.76 7.32 32.67
N ARG A 150 16.45 7.37 33.81
CA ARG A 150 16.62 6.22 34.71
C ARG A 150 15.32 5.82 35.42
N ALA A 151 14.51 6.78 35.86
CA ALA A 151 13.21 6.53 36.48
C ALA A 151 12.20 5.94 35.49
N ASN A 152 12.41 6.16 34.19
CA ASN A 152 11.46 5.82 33.13
C ASN A 152 11.78 4.50 32.43
N ASN A 153 12.21 3.49 33.20
CA ASN A 153 12.61 2.16 32.72
C ASN A 153 13.31 2.21 31.36
N SER A 154 14.58 2.62 31.41
CA SER A 154 15.33 2.99 30.20
C SER A 154 15.35 1.90 29.14
N GLU A 155 15.36 0.61 29.52
CA GLU A 155 15.37 -0.53 28.59
C GLU A 155 14.09 -0.58 27.73
N LEU A 156 12.90 -0.56 28.34
CA LEU A 156 11.63 -0.56 27.59
C LEU A 156 11.51 0.66 26.68
N SER A 157 12.00 1.82 27.14
CA SER A 157 11.97 3.05 26.34
C SER A 157 12.91 2.96 25.13
N PHE A 158 14.10 2.36 25.26
CA PHE A 158 15.00 2.09 24.13
C PHE A 158 14.43 1.03 23.17
N LEU A 159 13.82 -0.05 23.70
CA LEU A 159 13.16 -1.06 22.88
C LEU A 159 11.99 -0.47 22.08
N LEU A 160 11.21 0.42 22.69
CA LEU A 160 10.13 1.13 22.00
C LEU A 160 10.65 2.08 20.89
N LEU A 161 11.77 2.78 21.12
CA LEU A 161 12.38 3.63 20.08
C LEU A 161 12.95 2.78 18.93
N PHE A 162 13.56 1.64 19.25
CA PHE A 162 14.03 0.68 18.26
C PHE A 162 12.86 0.14 17.43
N SER A 163 11.77 -0.30 18.07
CA SER A 163 10.58 -0.80 17.36
C SER A 163 9.94 0.29 16.50
N LEU A 164 9.84 1.53 16.99
CA LEU A 164 9.32 2.65 16.20
C LEU A 164 10.18 2.94 14.97
N THR A 165 11.51 2.84 15.10
CA THR A 165 12.43 2.98 13.96
C THR A 165 12.14 1.91 12.91
N LEU A 166 11.96 0.65 13.35
CA LEU A 166 11.58 -0.43 12.45
C LEU A 166 10.17 -0.24 11.84
N CYS A 167 9.21 0.31 12.58
CA CYS A 167 7.88 0.63 12.05
C CYS A 167 7.93 1.70 10.95
N PHE A 168 8.75 2.74 11.11
CA PHE A 168 8.94 3.73 10.05
C PHE A 168 9.63 3.11 8.83
N LEU A 169 10.67 2.29 9.03
CA LEU A 169 11.36 1.61 7.94
C LEU A 169 10.50 0.56 7.23
N CYS A 170 9.61 -0.15 7.95
CA CYS A 170 8.78 -1.19 7.35
C CYS A 170 7.80 -0.61 6.33
N SER A 171 7.36 0.65 6.50
CA SER A 171 6.57 1.36 5.49
C SER A 171 7.23 1.41 4.11
N LEU A 172 8.57 1.49 4.03
CA LEU A 172 9.30 1.53 2.76
C LEU A 172 9.19 0.21 1.98
N THR A 173 8.99 -0.91 2.69
CA THR A 173 8.89 -2.24 2.07
C THR A 173 7.60 -2.45 1.27
N PHE A 174 6.61 -1.57 1.49
CA PHE A 174 5.35 -1.52 0.74
C PHE A 174 5.47 -0.70 -0.57
N ILE A 175 6.51 0.11 -0.72
CA ILE A 175 6.71 1.01 -1.87
C ILE A 175 7.67 0.35 -2.88
N GLY A 176 7.30 0.42 -4.16
CA GLY A 176 8.08 -0.15 -5.26
C GLY A 176 7.42 -1.38 -5.90
N GLN A 177 8.13 -1.97 -6.86
CA GLN A 177 7.63 -3.11 -7.62
C GLN A 177 7.56 -4.36 -6.73
N PRO A 178 6.40 -5.05 -6.65
CA PRO A 178 6.26 -6.24 -5.83
C PRO A 178 7.09 -7.40 -6.38
N SER A 179 7.99 -7.92 -5.55
CA SER A 179 8.73 -9.17 -5.74
C SER A 179 8.26 -10.21 -4.72
N GLU A 180 8.60 -11.49 -4.92
CA GLU A 180 8.27 -12.55 -3.95
C GLU A 180 8.74 -12.21 -2.53
N TRP A 181 10.00 -11.77 -2.41
CA TRP A 181 10.58 -11.36 -1.14
C TRP A 181 9.91 -10.11 -0.55
N SER A 182 9.59 -9.10 -1.37
CA SER A 182 8.91 -7.89 -0.91
C SER A 182 7.49 -8.19 -0.41
N CYS A 183 6.76 -9.09 -1.07
CA CYS A 183 5.43 -9.50 -0.65
C CYS A 183 5.43 -10.24 0.69
N MET A 184 6.39 -11.14 0.90
CA MET A 184 6.55 -11.83 2.18
C MET A 184 6.96 -10.86 3.29
N LEU A 185 7.96 -10.01 3.01
CA LEU A 185 8.58 -9.17 4.03
C LEU A 185 7.64 -8.07 4.51
N ARG A 186 6.83 -7.43 3.65
CA ARG A 186 6.03 -6.26 4.03
C ARG A 186 5.07 -6.54 5.19
N HIS A 187 4.25 -7.59 5.10
CA HIS A 187 3.23 -7.88 6.10
C HIS A 187 3.82 -8.57 7.33
N VAL A 188 4.88 -9.37 7.18
CA VAL A 188 5.58 -10.02 8.29
C VAL A 188 6.36 -9.00 9.12
N ALA A 189 7.10 -8.11 8.46
CA ALA A 189 7.82 -7.03 9.12
C ALA A 189 6.84 -6.08 9.81
N PHE A 190 5.77 -5.67 9.13
CA PHE A 190 4.69 -4.90 9.73
C PHE A 190 4.16 -5.58 11.01
N GLY A 191 3.74 -6.85 10.93
CA GLY A 191 3.14 -7.54 12.06
C GLY A 191 4.08 -7.67 13.26
N ILE A 192 5.31 -8.12 13.04
CA ILE A 192 6.29 -8.32 14.12
C ILE A 192 6.67 -6.98 14.78
N THR A 193 6.94 -5.95 13.97
CA THR A 193 7.36 -4.63 14.50
C THR A 193 6.24 -3.94 15.27
N PHE A 194 5.00 -4.03 14.79
CA PHE A 194 3.83 -3.48 15.49
C PHE A 194 3.57 -4.19 16.82
N VAL A 195 3.61 -5.52 16.84
CA VAL A 195 3.43 -6.28 18.09
C VAL A 195 4.52 -5.94 19.09
N LEU A 196 5.78 -5.86 18.65
CA LEU A 196 6.88 -5.44 19.52
C LEU A 196 6.61 -4.05 20.12
N CYS A 197 6.17 -3.10 19.28
CA CYS A 197 5.85 -1.74 19.68
C CYS A 197 4.71 -1.68 20.70
N ILE A 198 3.57 -2.32 20.42
CA ILE A 198 2.41 -2.37 21.33
C ILE A 198 2.78 -3.07 22.63
N SER A 199 3.54 -4.16 22.56
CA SER A 199 3.99 -4.90 23.74
C SER A 199 4.88 -4.04 24.64
N CYS A 200 5.77 -3.22 24.07
CA CYS A 200 6.56 -2.26 24.83
C CYS A 200 5.67 -1.19 25.50
N VAL A 201 4.65 -0.66 24.80
CA VAL A 201 3.72 0.30 25.40
C VAL A 201 2.89 -0.34 26.51
N LEU A 202 2.43 -1.57 26.30
CA LEU A 202 1.71 -2.35 27.30
C LEU A 202 2.56 -2.56 28.55
N GLY A 203 3.82 -3.01 28.38
CA GLY A 203 4.78 -3.16 29.47
C GLY A 203 5.00 -1.83 30.22
N LYS A 204 5.16 -0.72 29.48
CA LYS A 204 5.29 0.62 30.06
C LYS A 204 4.04 1.03 30.86
N THR A 205 2.86 0.74 30.35
CA THR A 205 1.57 1.03 31.00
C THR A 205 1.40 0.20 32.26
N MET A 206 1.77 -1.08 32.24
CA MET A 206 1.74 -1.95 33.42
C MET A 206 2.68 -1.45 34.52
N VAL A 207 3.88 -0.99 34.18
CA VAL A 207 4.81 -0.39 35.17
C VAL A 207 4.18 0.82 35.84
N VAL A 208 3.56 1.71 35.05
CA VAL A 208 2.85 2.88 35.58
C VAL A 208 1.74 2.42 36.53
N LEU A 209 0.87 1.50 36.12
CA LEU A 209 -0.22 0.97 36.95
C LEU A 209 0.28 0.34 38.26
N MET A 210 1.38 -0.42 38.23
CA MET A 210 1.95 -1.08 39.40
C MET A 210 2.60 -0.09 40.38
N ALA A 211 3.26 0.96 39.88
CA ALA A 211 3.81 2.02 40.72
C ALA A 211 2.72 2.71 41.56
N PHE A 212 1.54 2.92 40.99
CA PHE A 212 0.39 3.48 41.71
C PHE A 212 -0.31 2.49 42.65
N ARG A 213 -0.30 1.19 42.35
CA ARG A 213 -0.84 0.19 43.30
C ARG A 213 0.06 0.02 44.52
N ALA A 214 1.37 0.13 44.34
CA ALA A 214 2.35 0.01 45.42
C ALA A 214 2.28 1.17 46.44
N THR A 215 1.77 2.34 46.05
CA THR A 215 1.53 3.46 46.98
C THR A 215 0.29 3.29 47.86
N ARG A 216 -0.54 2.26 47.65
CA ARG A 216 -1.60 1.88 48.60
C ARG A 216 -1.02 0.98 49.71
N PRO A 217 -1.19 1.32 51.00
CA PRO A 217 -0.62 0.55 52.09
C PRO A 217 -1.17 -0.89 52.10
N GLY A 218 -0.28 -1.88 52.23
CA GLY A 218 -0.64 -3.29 52.40
C GLY A 218 -0.46 -4.23 51.19
N SER A 219 0.19 -3.79 50.09
CA SER A 219 0.32 -4.65 48.89
C SER A 219 1.79 -4.88 48.47
N ASN A 220 2.24 -6.14 48.51
CA ASN A 220 3.61 -6.56 48.18
C ASN A 220 3.88 -6.65 46.65
N VAL A 221 3.15 -5.86 45.86
CA VAL A 221 3.02 -6.03 44.39
C VAL A 221 4.26 -5.55 43.63
N GLN A 222 5.04 -4.65 44.23
CA GLN A 222 6.23 -4.06 43.60
C GLN A 222 7.35 -5.07 43.34
N LYS A 223 7.40 -6.21 44.06
CA LYS A 223 8.34 -7.31 43.81
C LYS A 223 7.96 -8.20 42.61
N TRP A 224 6.71 -8.15 42.14
CA TRP A 224 6.21 -9.12 41.16
C TRP A 224 6.46 -8.74 39.70
N PHE A 225 6.69 -7.46 39.39
CA PHE A 225 6.83 -6.98 37.99
C PHE A 225 8.13 -6.21 37.74
N GLY A 226 9.26 -6.86 37.99
CA GLY A 226 10.60 -6.31 37.74
C GLY A 226 10.99 -6.21 36.25
N PRO A 227 12.18 -5.66 35.93
CA PRO A 227 12.68 -5.52 34.56
C PRO A 227 12.73 -6.84 33.78
N THR A 228 13.15 -7.94 34.42
CA THR A 228 13.18 -9.27 33.82
C THR A 228 11.79 -9.74 33.39
N GLN A 229 10.77 -9.50 34.22
CA GLN A 229 9.39 -9.89 33.91
C GLN A 229 8.82 -9.08 32.73
N GLN A 230 9.18 -7.80 32.63
CA GLN A 230 8.78 -6.94 31.51
C GLN A 230 9.39 -7.42 30.20
N ARG A 231 10.70 -7.73 30.20
CA ARG A 231 11.39 -8.29 29.03
C ARG A 231 10.78 -9.62 28.61
N LEU A 232 10.51 -10.51 29.57
CA LEU A 232 9.87 -11.79 29.30
C LEU A 232 8.49 -11.57 28.68
N CYS A 233 7.68 -10.66 29.23
CA CYS A 233 6.36 -10.33 28.73
C CYS A 233 6.39 -9.80 27.27
N VAL A 234 7.25 -8.82 26.97
CA VAL A 234 7.41 -8.28 25.61
C VAL A 234 7.90 -9.34 24.63
N THR A 235 8.87 -10.14 25.04
CA THR A 235 9.42 -11.21 24.20
C THR A 235 8.38 -12.29 23.92
N SER A 236 7.58 -12.69 24.92
CA SER A 236 6.51 -13.68 24.76
C SER A 236 5.42 -13.23 23.80
N PHE A 237 4.93 -11.99 23.91
CA PHE A 237 3.93 -11.47 22.97
C PHE A 237 4.47 -11.37 21.54
N THR A 238 5.72 -10.92 21.39
CA THR A 238 6.36 -10.85 20.07
C THR A 238 6.59 -12.26 19.48
N LEU A 239 6.97 -13.24 20.31
CA LEU A 239 7.18 -14.62 19.88
C LEU A 239 5.89 -15.27 19.36
N ILE A 240 4.75 -15.01 20.02
CA ILE A 240 3.44 -15.47 19.52
C ILE A 240 3.18 -14.94 18.11
N GLN A 241 3.45 -13.66 17.86
CA GLN A 241 3.30 -13.08 16.52
C GLN A 241 4.25 -13.70 15.49
N VAL A 242 5.50 -13.98 15.89
CA VAL A 242 6.47 -14.67 15.02
C VAL A 242 5.95 -16.06 14.63
N ILE A 243 5.39 -16.82 15.58
CA ILE A 243 4.81 -18.14 15.32
C ILE A 243 3.63 -18.02 14.33
N ILE A 244 2.73 -17.05 14.52
CA ILE A 244 1.61 -16.79 13.60
C ILE A 244 2.14 -16.50 12.18
N CYS A 245 3.18 -15.65 12.06
CA CYS A 245 3.80 -15.34 10.78
C CYS A 245 4.45 -16.57 10.13
N ILE A 246 5.17 -17.40 10.89
CA ILE A 246 5.78 -18.64 10.38
C ILE A 246 4.70 -19.57 9.84
N ILE A 247 3.62 -19.81 10.60
CA ILE A 247 2.51 -20.65 10.16
C ILE A 247 1.93 -20.09 8.86
N TRP A 248 1.66 -18.79 8.78
CA TRP A 248 1.12 -18.16 7.58
C TRP A 248 2.03 -18.36 6.35
N LEU A 249 3.34 -18.12 6.51
CA LEU A 249 4.32 -18.30 5.44
C LEU A 249 4.46 -19.77 5.00
N THR A 250 4.30 -20.73 5.90
CA THR A 250 4.40 -22.17 5.56
C THR A 250 3.16 -22.73 4.86
N VAL A 251 1.96 -22.20 5.17
CA VAL A 251 0.71 -22.68 4.58
C VAL A 251 0.49 -22.11 3.19
N SER A 252 0.50 -20.79 3.04
CA SER A 252 0.48 -20.12 1.73
C SER A 252 1.03 -18.70 1.87
N PRO A 253 2.30 -18.46 1.51
CA PRO A 253 2.93 -17.15 1.66
C PRO A 253 2.33 -16.13 0.68
N PRO A 254 2.42 -14.82 0.99
CA PRO A 254 2.06 -13.78 0.04
C PRO A 254 2.94 -13.83 -1.21
N PHE A 255 2.33 -13.66 -2.40
CA PHE A 255 3.01 -13.76 -3.68
C PHE A 255 2.61 -12.61 -4.63
N PRO A 256 3.48 -12.22 -5.57
CA PRO A 256 3.17 -11.16 -6.52
C PRO A 256 2.06 -11.61 -7.48
N PHE A 257 1.02 -10.80 -7.60
CA PHE A 257 -0.15 -11.06 -8.44
C PHE A 257 -0.41 -9.90 -9.39
N LYS A 258 -0.76 -10.23 -10.64
CA LYS A 258 -1.15 -9.27 -11.68
C LYS A 258 -2.67 -9.21 -11.73
N ASN A 259 -3.24 -8.12 -11.26
CA ASN A 259 -4.67 -7.89 -11.35
C ASN A 259 -5.03 -7.27 -12.71
N PHE A 260 -5.76 -8.02 -13.54
CA PHE A 260 -6.18 -7.59 -14.88
C PHE A 260 -7.60 -6.99 -14.93
N MET A 261 -8.33 -7.03 -13.82
CA MET A 261 -9.78 -6.74 -13.78
C MET A 261 -10.11 -5.36 -13.22
N GLU A 262 -9.16 -4.69 -12.57
CA GLU A 262 -9.42 -3.44 -11.86
C GLU A 262 -9.40 -2.19 -12.77
N PHE A 263 -8.51 -2.17 -13.76
CA PHE A 263 -8.45 -1.12 -14.79
C PHE A 263 -8.41 -1.76 -16.19
N LYS A 264 -9.25 -1.27 -17.10
CA LYS A 264 -9.39 -1.87 -18.43
C LYS A 264 -8.10 -1.75 -19.26
N ASP A 265 -7.38 -0.66 -19.09
CA ASP A 265 -6.18 -0.27 -19.84
C ASP A 265 -4.85 -0.50 -19.10
N LYS A 266 -4.87 -0.93 -17.84
CA LYS A 266 -3.67 -1.06 -16.97
C LYS A 266 -3.61 -2.41 -16.25
N ILE A 267 -2.43 -2.81 -15.82
CA ILE A 267 -2.19 -4.00 -14.98
C ILE A 267 -1.81 -3.52 -13.60
N THR A 268 -2.61 -3.78 -12.57
CA THR A 268 -2.20 -3.47 -11.20
C THR A 268 -1.29 -4.59 -10.69
N LEU A 269 -0.08 -4.24 -10.26
CA LEU A 269 0.85 -5.17 -9.62
C LEU A 269 0.66 -5.09 -8.11
N GLU A 270 0.21 -6.19 -7.52
CA GLU A 270 -0.11 -6.31 -6.10
C GLU A 270 0.57 -7.53 -5.49
N CYS A 271 0.52 -7.62 -4.17
CA CYS A 271 0.83 -8.86 -3.46
C CYS A 271 -0.49 -9.50 -3.06
N ALA A 272 -0.80 -10.65 -3.65
CA ALA A 272 -1.88 -11.48 -3.14
C ALA A 272 -1.49 -11.99 -1.76
N LEU A 273 -2.45 -11.97 -0.83
CA LEU A 273 -2.22 -12.33 0.58
C LEU A 273 -1.94 -13.84 0.79
N GLY A 274 -2.10 -14.66 -0.24
CA GLY A 274 -2.09 -16.12 -0.09
C GLY A 274 -3.31 -16.58 0.71
N THR A 275 -3.10 -17.05 1.94
CA THR A 275 -4.21 -17.36 2.86
C THR A 275 -4.76 -16.09 3.51
N SER A 276 -5.99 -15.69 3.17
CA SER A 276 -6.68 -14.56 3.81
C SER A 276 -6.76 -14.70 5.34
N LEU A 277 -6.98 -15.94 5.82
CA LEU A 277 -7.02 -16.25 7.25
C LEU A 277 -5.72 -15.86 7.97
N GLY A 278 -4.55 -16.07 7.35
CA GLY A 278 -3.26 -15.76 7.96
C GLY A 278 -3.07 -14.26 8.16
N TYR A 279 -3.39 -13.45 7.14
CA TYR A 279 -3.38 -12.00 7.24
C TYR A 279 -4.33 -11.48 8.35
N TRP A 280 -5.57 -11.98 8.38
CA TRP A 280 -6.54 -11.60 9.42
C TRP A 280 -6.15 -12.09 10.81
N ALA A 281 -5.42 -13.20 10.92
CA ALA A 281 -4.88 -13.65 12.21
C ALA A 281 -3.79 -12.70 12.73
N VAL A 282 -2.89 -12.23 11.86
CA VAL A 282 -1.88 -11.21 12.20
C VAL A 282 -2.56 -9.92 12.67
N LEU A 283 -3.49 -9.37 11.88
CA LEU A 283 -4.23 -8.15 12.24
C LEU A 283 -5.09 -8.34 13.50
N GLY A 284 -5.74 -9.49 13.65
CA GLY A 284 -6.55 -9.83 14.79
C GLY A 284 -5.74 -9.86 16.09
N TYR A 285 -4.53 -10.42 16.07
CA TYR A 285 -3.64 -10.44 17.22
C TYR A 285 -3.15 -9.03 17.61
N ILE A 286 -2.76 -8.22 16.62
CA ILE A 286 -2.42 -6.80 16.82
C ILE A 286 -3.61 -6.05 17.43
N GLY A 287 -4.82 -6.25 16.90
CA GLY A 287 -6.06 -5.67 17.40
C GLY A 287 -6.35 -6.06 18.85
N LEU A 288 -6.21 -7.35 19.18
CA LEU A 288 -6.37 -7.86 20.54
C LEU A 288 -5.40 -7.18 21.52
N LEU A 289 -4.11 -7.14 21.17
CA LEU A 289 -3.10 -6.47 21.99
C LEU A 289 -3.38 -4.97 22.13
N SER A 290 -3.83 -4.32 21.05
CA SER A 290 -4.20 -2.90 21.07
C SER A 290 -5.36 -2.63 22.01
N VAL A 291 -6.41 -3.46 22.01
CA VAL A 291 -7.55 -3.34 22.93
C VAL A 291 -7.10 -3.54 24.38
N LEU A 292 -6.29 -4.56 24.65
CA LEU A 292 -5.74 -4.78 25.99
C LEU A 292 -4.91 -3.57 26.46
N CYS A 293 -4.03 -3.06 25.60
CA CYS A 293 -3.22 -1.89 25.89
C CYS A 293 -4.07 -0.64 26.13
N PHE A 294 -5.13 -0.45 25.35
CA PHE A 294 -6.08 0.65 25.53
C PHE A 294 -6.81 0.55 26.87
N ILE A 295 -7.28 -0.63 27.28
CA ILE A 295 -7.94 -0.84 28.57
C ILE A 295 -6.99 -0.46 29.72
N PHE A 296 -5.75 -0.95 29.70
CA PHE A 296 -4.77 -0.63 30.73
C PHE A 296 -4.40 0.86 30.74
N ALA A 297 -4.26 1.48 29.57
CA ALA A 297 -3.96 2.91 29.49
C ALA A 297 -5.13 3.74 30.03
N PHE A 298 -6.37 3.39 29.69
CA PHE A 298 -7.57 4.04 30.23
C PHE A 298 -7.64 3.92 31.75
N LEU A 299 -7.33 2.76 32.32
CA LEU A 299 -7.25 2.56 33.77
C LEU A 299 -6.18 3.46 34.40
N ALA A 300 -5.05 3.64 33.72
CA ALA A 300 -3.96 4.50 34.20
C ALA A 300 -4.36 5.98 34.29
N ARG A 301 -5.34 6.44 33.49
CA ARG A 301 -5.84 7.83 33.52
C ARG A 301 -6.60 8.18 34.81
N LYS A 302 -7.22 7.20 35.47
CA LYS A 302 -8.01 7.42 36.70
C LYS A 302 -7.13 7.62 37.96
N LEU A 303 -5.80 7.67 37.80
CA LEU A 303 -4.86 7.75 38.91
C LEU A 303 -4.58 9.22 39.27
N PRO A 304 -4.54 9.57 40.58
CA PRO A 304 -4.44 10.96 41.04
C PRO A 304 -3.14 11.65 40.59
N ASP A 305 -3.26 12.96 40.41
CA ASP A 305 -2.70 13.77 39.33
C ASP A 305 -1.23 14.21 39.49
N ASN A 306 -0.32 13.30 39.86
CA ASN A 306 1.12 13.63 39.97
C ASN A 306 1.97 13.23 38.76
N PHE A 307 1.41 12.51 37.77
CA PHE A 307 2.17 12.10 36.58
C PHE A 307 1.37 12.31 35.28
N ASN A 308 1.64 13.43 34.59
CA ASN A 308 1.17 13.71 33.23
C ASN A 308 1.54 12.59 32.22
N GLU A 309 2.46 11.70 32.57
CA GLU A 309 2.90 10.58 31.74
C GLU A 309 1.77 9.59 31.38
N ALA A 310 0.90 9.22 32.33
CA ALA A 310 -0.19 8.28 32.06
C ALA A 310 -1.22 8.86 31.06
N LYS A 311 -1.46 10.18 31.13
CA LYS A 311 -2.35 10.90 30.20
C LYS A 311 -1.80 10.84 28.77
N PHE A 312 -0.51 11.09 28.57
CA PHE A 312 0.13 11.01 27.26
C PHE A 312 0.15 9.60 26.67
N ILE A 313 0.42 8.57 27.47
CA ILE A 313 0.35 7.17 27.02
C ILE A 313 -1.07 6.84 26.56
N THR A 314 -2.09 7.24 27.32
CA THR A 314 -3.48 6.99 26.96
C THR A 314 -3.91 7.72 25.70
N PHE A 315 -3.48 8.98 25.53
CA PHE A 315 -3.76 9.74 24.32
C PHE A 315 -3.10 9.10 23.09
N SER A 316 -1.88 8.59 23.23
CA SER A 316 -1.19 7.85 22.16
C SER A 316 -1.95 6.58 21.74
N MET A 317 -2.46 5.81 22.71
CA MET A 317 -3.26 4.61 22.46
C MET A 317 -4.63 4.93 21.84
N LEU A 318 -5.25 6.06 22.21
CA LEU A 318 -6.49 6.52 21.56
C LEU A 318 -6.27 6.83 20.08
N ILE A 319 -5.21 7.58 19.75
CA ILE A 319 -4.84 7.87 18.36
C ILE A 319 -4.58 6.57 17.61
N PHE A 320 -3.80 5.66 18.20
CA PHE A 320 -3.51 4.36 17.61
C PHE A 320 -4.80 3.61 17.26
N CYS A 321 -5.70 3.40 18.23
CA CYS A 321 -6.97 2.70 18.00
C CYS A 321 -7.83 3.40 16.96
N ALA A 322 -7.94 4.73 16.99
CA ALA A 322 -8.73 5.49 16.03
C ALA A 322 -8.23 5.28 14.59
N VAL A 323 -6.91 5.37 14.38
CA VAL A 323 -6.28 5.15 13.07
C VAL A 323 -6.60 3.75 12.54
N TRP A 324 -6.43 2.70 13.37
CA TRP A 324 -6.67 1.33 12.94
C TRP A 324 -8.15 0.98 12.75
N ILE A 325 -9.06 1.60 13.52
CA ILE A 325 -10.51 1.48 13.27
C ILE A 325 -10.88 2.12 11.93
N THR A 326 -10.32 3.29 11.60
CA THR A 326 -10.57 3.97 10.32
C THR A 326 -9.89 3.28 9.13
N PHE A 327 -8.78 2.57 9.37
CA PHE A 327 -8.06 1.83 8.34
C PHE A 327 -8.93 0.74 7.70
N ILE A 328 -9.69 -0.02 8.48
CA ILE A 328 -10.50 -1.15 7.97
C ILE A 328 -11.46 -0.72 6.84
N PRO A 329 -12.38 0.25 7.03
CA PRO A 329 -13.28 0.68 5.97
C PRO A 329 -12.52 1.35 4.81
N ALA A 330 -11.45 2.09 5.10
CA ALA A 330 -10.65 2.75 4.05
C ALA A 330 -9.90 1.73 3.16
N TYR A 331 -9.38 0.64 3.75
CA TYR A 331 -8.70 -0.45 3.05
C TYR A 331 -9.67 -1.21 2.14
N VAL A 332 -10.86 -1.55 2.66
CA VAL A 332 -11.89 -2.28 1.90
C VAL A 332 -12.49 -1.43 0.78
N SER A 333 -12.57 -0.11 0.97
CA SER A 333 -13.15 0.81 -0.03
C SER A 333 -12.15 1.28 -1.08
N SER A 334 -10.85 1.10 -0.85
CA SER A 334 -9.81 1.56 -1.76
C SER A 334 -9.48 0.48 -2.79
N PRO A 335 -9.33 0.85 -4.07
CA PRO A 335 -8.87 -0.06 -5.11
C PRO A 335 -7.33 -0.12 -5.20
N GLY A 336 -6.82 -1.31 -5.48
CA GLY A 336 -5.43 -1.66 -5.75
C GLY A 336 -4.35 -0.90 -5.00
N LYS A 337 -3.57 -0.06 -5.72
CA LYS A 337 -2.42 0.67 -5.13
C LYS A 337 -2.78 1.65 -4.02
N PHE A 338 -4.03 2.12 -3.96
CA PHE A 338 -4.48 3.04 -2.91
C PHE A 338 -4.65 2.33 -1.56
N SER A 339 -5.04 1.05 -1.55
CA SER A 339 -5.16 0.26 -0.31
C SER A 339 -3.82 0.10 0.39
N VAL A 340 -2.75 -0.08 -0.38
CA VAL A 340 -1.37 -0.12 0.12
C VAL A 340 -0.96 1.24 0.70
N ALA A 341 -1.29 2.35 0.03
CA ALA A 341 -1.01 3.69 0.53
C ALA A 341 -1.74 3.99 1.85
N VAL A 342 -3.00 3.53 1.98
CA VAL A 342 -3.79 3.65 3.21
C VAL A 342 -3.19 2.84 4.37
N GLU A 343 -2.64 1.64 4.10
CA GLU A 343 -1.91 0.83 5.09
C GLU A 343 -0.65 1.56 5.57
N ILE A 344 0.15 2.09 4.65
CA ILE A 344 1.33 2.90 4.99
C ILE A 344 0.94 4.12 5.82
N PHE A 345 -0.11 4.84 5.42
CA PHE A 345 -0.59 6.00 6.17
C PHE A 345 -0.98 5.63 7.61
N ALA A 346 -1.69 4.51 7.80
CA ALA A 346 -2.06 4.03 9.13
C ALA A 346 -0.82 3.68 9.97
N ILE A 347 0.18 3.02 9.36
CA ILE A 347 1.46 2.70 10.01
C ILE A 347 2.20 3.96 10.46
N LEU A 348 2.33 4.94 9.56
CA LEU A 348 3.04 6.19 9.84
C LEU A 348 2.31 7.02 10.90
N ALA A 349 1.00 7.22 10.75
CA ALA A 349 0.19 8.02 11.67
C ALA A 349 0.21 7.45 13.10
N SER A 350 0.09 6.13 13.23
CA SER A 350 0.17 5.47 14.53
C SER A 350 1.58 5.55 15.15
N SER A 351 2.63 5.38 14.35
CA SER A 351 4.03 5.51 14.80
C SER A 351 4.37 6.94 15.23
N PHE A 352 3.94 7.96 14.48
CA PHE A 352 4.08 9.37 14.86
C PHE A 352 3.29 9.68 16.13
N GLY A 353 2.07 9.17 16.26
CA GLY A 353 1.25 9.33 17.46
C GLY A 353 1.98 8.82 18.71
N LEU A 354 2.58 7.63 18.64
CA LEU A 354 3.38 7.07 19.73
C LEU A 354 4.63 7.88 20.03
N LEU A 355 5.40 8.24 19.01
CA LEU A 355 6.64 9.00 19.15
C LEU A 355 6.37 10.37 19.82
N ILE A 356 5.43 11.14 19.26
CA ILE A 356 5.12 12.49 19.71
C ILE A 356 4.52 12.44 21.10
N CYS A 357 3.52 11.60 21.36
CA CYS A 357 2.86 11.61 22.66
C CYS A 357 3.77 11.11 23.79
N ILE A 358 4.55 10.05 23.57
CA ILE A 358 5.33 9.40 24.65
C ILE A 358 6.69 10.08 24.88
N PHE A 359 7.37 10.50 23.81
CA PHE A 359 8.78 10.95 23.90
C PHE A 359 8.96 12.46 23.75
N PHE A 360 8.11 13.17 23.01
CA PHE A 360 8.25 14.62 22.84
C PHE A 360 8.20 15.38 24.18
N PRO A 361 7.25 15.10 25.12
CA PRO A 361 7.23 15.77 26.41
C PRO A 361 8.52 15.52 27.22
N LYS A 362 9.13 14.35 27.08
CA LYS A 362 10.37 13.97 27.79
C LYS A 362 11.58 14.67 27.20
N CYS A 363 11.69 14.70 25.87
CA CYS A 363 12.74 15.46 25.18
C CYS A 363 12.65 16.96 25.49
N TYR A 364 11.44 17.51 25.52
CA TYR A 364 11.19 18.90 25.89
C TYR A 364 11.73 19.22 27.29
N ILE A 365 11.43 18.39 28.29
CA ILE A 365 11.94 18.60 29.66
C ILE A 365 13.46 18.43 29.73
N ILE A 366 14.03 17.42 29.06
CA ILE A 366 15.47 17.15 29.09
C ILE A 366 16.28 18.30 28.46
N LEU A 367 15.82 18.87 27.35
CA LEU A 367 16.56 19.89 26.59
C LEU A 367 16.26 21.33 27.02
N LEU A 368 14.98 21.66 27.24
CA LEU A 368 14.54 23.04 27.43
C LEU A 368 14.25 23.40 28.89
N LYS A 369 14.10 22.40 29.78
CA LYS A 369 13.85 22.61 31.21
C LYS A 369 14.72 21.71 32.11
N PRO A 370 16.06 21.76 31.99
CA PRO A 370 16.97 20.92 32.77
C PRO A 370 16.79 21.10 34.29
N GLU A 371 16.31 22.25 34.75
CA GLU A 371 16.00 22.54 36.14
C GLU A 371 14.89 21.66 36.72
N ARG A 372 14.01 21.07 35.89
CA ARG A 372 13.00 20.08 36.32
C ARG A 372 13.54 18.65 36.36
N ASN A 373 14.78 18.42 35.89
CA ASN A 373 15.44 17.12 35.83
C ASN A 373 16.27 16.80 37.11
N THR A 374 16.13 17.58 38.18
CA THR A 374 16.78 17.30 39.48
C THR A 374 15.91 16.41 40.36
N LYS A 375 16.53 15.46 41.09
CA LYS A 375 15.82 14.57 42.06
C LYS A 375 14.89 15.35 43.00
N LYS A 376 15.34 16.51 43.51
CA LYS A 376 14.55 17.40 44.40
C LYS A 376 13.26 17.94 43.78
N ASN A 377 13.24 18.21 42.47
CA ASN A 377 12.06 18.75 41.80
C ASN A 377 11.11 17.64 41.30
N MET A 378 11.60 16.41 41.14
CA MET A 378 10.76 15.24 40.81
C MET A 378 10.09 14.59 42.03
N MET A 379 10.60 14.81 43.24
CA MET A 379 10.03 14.30 44.50
C MET A 379 9.03 15.28 45.15
N GLY A 380 8.76 16.44 44.53
CA GLY A 380 7.83 17.44 45.03
C GLY A 380 8.42 18.36 46.11
N LYS A 381 8.30 19.68 45.90
CA LYS A 381 8.42 20.67 46.98
C LYS A 381 7.25 20.48 47.93
N GLY A 382 7.46 19.78 49.04
CA GLY A 382 6.40 19.56 50.02
C GLY A 382 6.82 18.82 51.28
N GLN A 383 8.03 19.02 51.78
CA GLN A 383 8.38 18.66 53.16
C GLN A 383 9.33 19.70 53.74
N THR A 384 8.74 20.70 54.42
CA THR A 384 9.41 21.37 55.54
C THR A 384 9.48 20.40 56.72
N PRO A 385 10.57 20.42 57.52
CA PRO A 385 10.84 19.38 58.50
C PRO A 385 10.00 19.57 59.74
N SER A 386 9.19 18.58 60.10
CA SER A 386 8.71 18.42 61.46
C SER A 386 8.62 16.94 61.80
N SER A 387 9.31 16.58 62.88
CA SER A 387 9.34 15.31 63.61
C SER A 387 9.91 14.09 62.88
N GLU A 388 11.11 13.73 63.34
CA GLU A 388 11.77 12.43 63.27
C GLU A 388 10.77 11.27 63.50
N ASP A 389 10.83 10.25 62.63
CA ASP A 389 10.42 8.83 62.86
C ASP A 389 10.01 8.07 61.57
N SER A 390 10.20 8.65 60.38
CA SER A 390 9.93 7.95 59.10
C SER A 390 11.14 7.81 58.16
N VAL A 391 12.35 8.11 58.66
CA VAL A 391 13.58 8.24 57.86
C VAL A 391 14.21 6.91 57.43
N CYS A 392 13.78 5.75 57.94
CA CYS A 392 14.48 4.48 57.65
C CYS A 392 13.97 3.71 56.40
N GLY A 393 12.90 4.16 55.72
CA GLY A 393 12.28 3.39 54.63
C GLY A 393 12.71 3.75 53.20
N LEU A 394 13.21 4.97 52.98
CA LEU A 394 13.47 5.50 51.63
C LEU A 394 14.96 5.64 51.29
N SER A 395 15.85 5.54 52.29
CA SER A 395 17.31 5.60 52.08
C SER A 395 17.86 4.32 51.45
N ASN A 396 17.25 3.15 51.71
CA ASN A 396 17.73 1.87 51.19
C ASN A 396 17.26 1.54 49.76
N LEU A 397 16.53 2.43 49.10
CA LEU A 397 15.95 2.18 47.76
C LEU A 397 16.79 2.76 46.60
N ILE A 398 17.92 3.41 46.89
CA ILE A 398 18.83 3.98 45.88
C ILE A 398 20.22 3.30 45.90
N ASP A 399 20.59 2.63 47.00
CA ASP A 399 21.95 2.05 47.14
C ASP A 399 22.09 0.61 46.63
N ASN A 400 21.04 0.02 46.05
CA ASN A 400 21.10 -1.32 45.44
C ASN A 400 20.75 -1.35 43.93
N PHE A 401 21.01 -0.26 43.20
CA PHE A 401 20.94 -0.23 41.73
C PHE A 401 22.09 0.52 41.07
#